data_AF-A0A7S1QYU9-F1
#
_entry.id   AF-A0A7S1QYU9-F1
#
_cell.length_a   1.000
_cell.length_b   1.000
_cell.length_c   1.000
_cell.angle_alpha   90.00
_cell.angle_beta   90.00
_cell.angle_gamma   90.00
#
_symmetry.space_group_name_H-M   'P 1'
#
loop_
_entity.id
_entity.type
_entity.pdbx_description
1 polymer ?
#
loop_
_entity_poly.entity_id
_entity_poly.type
_entity_poly.pdbx_seq_one_letter_code
_entity_poly.pdbx_strand_id
1 'polypeptide(L)'
;GRFVWCCMDTFNGDPVFNCLVNNNSDQTGFYDLLLENFERSEQKYLGRSAILVTTLHTNQGDSVEIRDFAPRFYHYDRLFRPYQLIRTVRRLKGDPRVVIRIRPTFQYNSTDGYQTRGSQHVRFCGPSTTWRVTTNASVRNVIEELPFLVPVEPAFIVF
;
A
#
# COMPACT_ATOMS: atom_id res chain seq x y z
N GLY A 1 3.81 5.80 -5.81
CA GLY A 1 2.45 5.31 -6.16
C GLY A 1 1.57 5.45 -4.93
N ARG A 2 0.35 6.00 -5.06
CA ARG A 2 -0.49 6.38 -3.91
C ARG A 2 -1.95 5.97 -4.13
N PHE A 3 -2.51 5.23 -3.17
CA PHE A 3 -3.95 5.05 -3.04
C PHE A 3 -4.52 6.28 -2.35
N VAL A 4 -5.42 6.99 -3.04
CA VAL A 4 -6.07 8.23 -2.55
C VAL A 4 -7.55 8.04 -2.22
N TRP A 5 -8.13 6.92 -2.66
CA TRP A 5 -9.52 6.53 -2.43
C TRP A 5 -9.65 5.00 -2.42
N CYS A 6 -10.32 4.44 -1.41
CA CYS A 6 -10.69 3.03 -1.38
C CYS A 6 -11.76 2.76 -0.30
N CYS A 7 -12.84 2.08 -0.69
CA CYS A 7 -13.78 1.43 0.23
C CYS A 7 -13.58 -0.09 0.10
N MET A 8 -13.34 -0.79 1.21
CA MET A 8 -12.90 -2.20 1.17
C MET A 8 -14.04 -3.21 1.09
N ASP A 9 -15.14 -3.01 1.82
CA ASP A 9 -16.24 -3.98 1.90
C ASP A 9 -17.27 -3.82 0.78
N THR A 10 -17.64 -2.57 0.50
CA THR A 10 -18.72 -2.14 -0.39
C THR A 10 -18.34 -0.79 -1.00
N PHE A 11 -18.79 -0.51 -2.22
CA PHE A 11 -18.44 0.74 -2.91
C PHE A 11 -18.96 2.01 -2.20
N ASN A 12 -19.99 1.87 -1.37
CA ASN A 12 -20.59 2.94 -0.55
C ASN A 12 -20.25 2.81 0.95
N GLY A 13 -19.32 1.93 1.30
CA GLY A 13 -18.87 1.72 2.67
C GLY A 13 -17.97 2.84 3.18
N ASP A 14 -17.53 2.71 4.42
CA ASP A 14 -16.57 3.61 5.05
C ASP A 14 -15.22 3.56 4.29
N PRO A 15 -14.75 4.68 3.71
CA PRO A 15 -13.52 4.67 2.93
C PRO A 15 -12.31 4.58 3.87
N VAL A 16 -11.53 3.51 3.73
CA VAL A 16 -10.28 3.32 4.46
C VAL A 16 -9.20 4.30 3.99
N PHE A 17 -9.25 4.67 2.71
CA PHE A 17 -8.45 5.73 2.11
C PHE A 17 -9.40 6.75 1.48
N ASN A 18 -9.28 8.03 1.83
CA ASN A 18 -10.18 9.09 1.40
C ASN A 18 -9.49 10.45 1.21
N CYS A 19 -8.15 10.49 1.13
CA CYS A 19 -7.44 11.76 1.02
C CYS A 19 -7.85 12.55 -0.23
N LEU A 20 -8.33 11.88 -1.30
CA LEU A 20 -8.83 12.53 -2.52
C LEU A 20 -9.92 13.58 -2.24
N VAL A 21 -10.88 13.28 -1.36
CA VAL A 21 -11.99 14.19 -1.02
C VAL A 21 -11.70 15.00 0.25
N ASN A 22 -10.65 14.65 0.98
CA ASN A 22 -10.15 15.40 2.13
C ASN A 22 -9.00 16.35 1.72
N ASN A 23 -9.24 17.19 0.69
CA ASN A 23 -8.28 18.18 0.19
C ASN A 23 -6.89 17.64 -0.15
N ASN A 24 -6.79 16.40 -0.64
CA ASN A 24 -5.51 15.71 -0.87
C ASN A 24 -4.62 15.64 0.37
N SER A 25 -5.22 15.53 1.56
CA SER A 25 -4.54 15.47 2.87
C SER A 25 -3.27 14.63 2.81
N ASP A 26 -2.17 15.18 3.30
CA ASP A 26 -0.89 14.49 3.48
C ASP A 26 -0.77 13.87 4.88
N GLN A 27 -1.80 14.04 5.73
CA GLN A 27 -1.83 13.55 7.10
C GLN A 27 -2.52 12.20 7.24
N THR A 28 -3.65 11.98 6.55
CA THR A 28 -4.47 10.77 6.69
C THR A 28 -5.16 10.38 5.38
N GLY A 29 -5.71 9.15 5.33
CA GLY A 29 -6.57 8.68 4.26
C GLY A 29 -5.83 8.20 3.02
N PHE A 30 -4.61 7.67 3.17
CA PHE A 30 -3.82 7.18 2.04
C PHE A 30 -2.93 5.99 2.36
N TYR A 31 -2.53 5.31 1.29
CA TYR A 31 -1.45 4.33 1.30
C TYR A 31 -0.49 4.62 0.14
N ASP A 32 0.75 5.01 0.44
CA ASP A 32 1.76 5.28 -0.58
C ASP A 32 3.11 4.62 -0.36
N LEU A 33 3.88 4.68 -1.44
CA LEU A 33 5.30 4.38 -1.48
C LEU A 33 6.01 5.58 -2.10
N LEU A 34 6.90 6.17 -1.32
CA LEU A 34 7.80 7.26 -1.73
C LEU A 34 9.14 6.66 -2.14
N LEU A 35 9.72 7.19 -3.21
CA LEU A 35 11.07 6.85 -3.67
C LEU A 35 12.00 8.02 -3.33
N GLU A 36 13.12 7.73 -2.68
CA GLU A 36 14.16 8.73 -2.43
C GLU A 36 14.75 9.22 -3.76
N ASN A 37 14.95 10.54 -3.91
CA ASN A 37 15.42 11.15 -5.16
C ASN A 37 14.52 10.90 -6.38
N PHE A 38 13.20 10.76 -6.16
CA PHE A 38 12.21 10.56 -7.20
C PHE A 38 12.28 11.64 -8.30
N GLU A 39 12.28 11.19 -9.55
CA GLU A 39 12.30 12.06 -10.74
C GLU A 39 11.01 11.90 -11.56
N ARG A 40 10.65 10.66 -11.90
CA ARG A 40 9.50 10.39 -12.77
C ARG A 40 8.87 9.04 -12.50
N SER A 41 7.64 8.88 -12.97
CA SER A 41 6.90 7.61 -12.94
C SER A 41 6.18 7.33 -14.24
N GLU A 42 5.98 6.06 -14.52
CA GLU A 42 5.19 5.55 -15.65
C GLU A 42 4.27 4.44 -15.17
N GLN A 43 3.10 4.32 -15.79
CA GLN A 43 2.08 3.36 -15.39
C GLN A 43 1.54 2.58 -16.59
N LYS A 44 1.25 1.30 -16.37
CA LYS A 44 0.57 0.43 -17.33
C LYS A 44 -0.18 -0.68 -16.62
N TYR A 45 -1.25 -1.18 -17.24
CA TYR A 45 -1.83 -2.45 -16.82
C TYR A 45 -0.98 -3.62 -17.32
N LEU A 46 -0.88 -4.68 -16.51
CA LEU A 46 -0.19 -5.90 -16.90
C LEU A 46 -1.07 -6.72 -17.85
N GLY A 47 -0.84 -6.60 -19.15
CA GLY A 47 -1.63 -7.28 -20.18
C GLY A 47 -3.11 -6.89 -20.11
N ARG A 48 -4.00 -7.89 -20.08
CA ARG A 48 -5.46 -7.71 -19.94
C ARG A 48 -5.92 -8.02 -18.52
N SER A 49 -5.24 -7.46 -17.52
CA SER A 49 -5.56 -7.68 -16.10
C SER A 49 -5.75 -6.35 -15.36
N ALA A 50 -6.43 -6.40 -14.22
CA ALA A 50 -6.58 -5.27 -13.30
C ALA A 50 -5.36 -5.09 -12.37
N ILE A 51 -4.18 -5.53 -12.81
CA ILE A 51 -2.92 -5.34 -12.08
C ILE A 51 -2.26 -4.09 -12.63
N LEU A 52 -2.18 -3.04 -11.81
CA LEU A 52 -1.52 -1.79 -12.17
C LEU A 52 -0.03 -1.89 -11.85
N VAL A 53 0.81 -1.70 -12.87
CA VAL A 53 2.26 -1.63 -12.73
C VAL A 53 2.66 -0.15 -12.78
N THR A 54 3.32 0.32 -11.73
CA THR A 54 3.91 1.66 -11.66
C THR A 54 5.42 1.52 -11.53
N THR A 55 6.17 2.04 -12.50
CA THR A 55 7.64 2.16 -12.37
C THR A 55 7.98 3.56 -11.86
N LEU A 56 8.81 3.63 -10.83
CA LEU A 56 9.35 4.88 -10.30
C LEU A 56 10.86 4.93 -10.60
N HIS A 57 11.35 6.09 -11.02
CA HIS A 57 12.75 6.34 -11.35
C HIS A 57 13.34 7.43 -10.45
N THR A 58 14.61 7.27 -10.08
CA THR A 58 15.38 8.33 -9.44
C THR A 58 16.17 9.13 -10.47
N ASN A 59 16.55 10.35 -10.10
CA ASN A 59 17.45 11.20 -10.89
C ASN A 59 18.89 10.64 -11.01
N GLN A 60 19.22 9.57 -10.27
CA GLN A 60 20.50 8.86 -10.32
C GLN A 60 20.43 7.57 -11.15
N GLY A 61 19.26 7.27 -11.73
CA GLY A 61 19.08 6.13 -12.62
C GLY A 61 18.70 4.82 -11.94
N ASP A 62 18.37 4.85 -10.65
CA ASP A 62 17.77 3.73 -9.91
C ASP A 62 16.29 3.63 -10.24
N SER A 63 15.71 2.44 -10.07
CA SER A 63 14.28 2.26 -10.30
C SER A 63 13.65 1.12 -9.52
N VAL A 64 12.37 1.31 -9.21
CA VAL A 64 11.52 0.35 -8.50
C VAL A 64 10.20 0.16 -9.25
N GLU A 65 9.73 -1.07 -9.31
CA GLU A 65 8.42 -1.45 -9.83
C GLU A 65 7.48 -1.70 -8.66
N ILE A 66 6.30 -1.09 -8.71
CA ILE A 66 5.18 -1.33 -7.83
C ILE A 66 4.12 -2.06 -8.64
N ARG A 67 3.56 -3.16 -8.10
CA ARG A 67 2.35 -3.78 -8.65
C ARG A 67 1.25 -3.73 -7.61
N ASP A 68 0.12 -3.16 -8.00
CA ASP A 68 -1.06 -2.98 -7.17
C ASP A 68 -2.24 -3.75 -7.75
N PHE A 69 -2.92 -4.55 -6.92
CA PHE A 69 -4.12 -5.28 -7.33
C PHE A 69 -4.95 -5.75 -6.13
N ALA A 70 -6.25 -6.02 -6.38
CA ALA A 70 -7.11 -6.75 -5.46
C ALA A 70 -7.18 -8.23 -5.90
N PRO A 71 -6.84 -9.20 -5.04
CA PRO A 71 -6.72 -10.60 -5.45
C PRO A 71 -8.09 -11.26 -5.64
N ARG A 72 -8.17 -12.12 -6.67
CA ARG A 72 -9.28 -13.04 -6.90
C ARG A 72 -8.70 -14.35 -7.43
N PHE A 73 -8.84 -15.44 -6.67
CA PHE A 73 -8.25 -16.73 -7.01
C PHE A 73 -9.09 -17.90 -6.48
N TYR A 74 -8.88 -19.09 -7.03
CA TYR A 74 -9.48 -20.31 -6.48
C TYR A 74 -8.63 -20.85 -5.34
N HIS A 75 -9.27 -21.14 -4.21
CA HIS A 75 -8.66 -21.77 -3.05
C HIS A 75 -9.57 -22.90 -2.58
N TYR A 76 -9.07 -24.14 -2.58
CA TYR A 76 -9.85 -25.35 -2.33
C TYR A 76 -11.18 -25.38 -3.11
N ASP A 77 -11.07 -25.20 -4.45
CA ASP A 77 -12.18 -25.17 -5.41
C ASP A 77 -13.27 -24.11 -5.17
N ARG A 78 -13.01 -23.16 -4.27
CA ARG A 78 -13.87 -22.00 -4.02
C ARG A 78 -13.22 -20.74 -4.52
N LEU A 79 -14.02 -19.92 -5.19
CA LEU A 79 -13.57 -18.61 -5.62
C LEU A 79 -13.43 -17.70 -4.40
N PHE A 80 -12.20 -17.37 -4.05
CA PHE A 80 -11.85 -16.50 -2.93
C PHE A 80 -11.61 -15.06 -3.41
N ARG A 81 -12.24 -14.11 -2.73
CA ARG A 81 -12.25 -12.67 -3.04
C ARG A 81 -12.11 -11.88 -1.72
N PRO A 82 -10.93 -11.91 -1.09
CA PRO A 82 -10.76 -11.24 0.20
C PRO A 82 -10.79 -9.72 0.02
N TYR A 83 -11.22 -9.01 1.07
CA TYR A 83 -11.08 -7.55 1.16
C TYR A 83 -9.61 -7.20 1.39
N GLN A 84 -8.80 -7.29 0.34
CA GLN A 84 -7.36 -7.06 0.39
C GLN A 84 -6.89 -6.20 -0.78
N LEU A 85 -5.92 -5.34 -0.49
CA LEU A 85 -5.09 -4.69 -1.50
C LEU A 85 -3.68 -5.26 -1.37
N ILE A 86 -3.19 -5.83 -2.47
CA ILE A 86 -1.83 -6.35 -2.53
C ILE A 86 -0.97 -5.35 -3.31
N ARG A 87 0.07 -4.87 -2.65
CA ARG A 87 1.19 -4.15 -3.27
C ARG A 87 2.44 -5.03 -3.22
N THR A 88 3.07 -5.24 -4.37
CA THR A 88 4.44 -5.79 -4.42
C THR A 88 5.41 -4.73 -4.90
N VAL A 89 6.58 -4.65 -4.27
CA VAL A 89 7.63 -3.67 -4.54
C VAL A 89 8.88 -4.44 -4.93
N ARG A 90 9.37 -4.22 -6.15
CA ARG A 90 10.51 -4.93 -6.72
C ARG A 90 11.53 -3.94 -7.24
N ARG A 91 12.79 -4.15 -6.87
CA ARG A 91 13.93 -3.41 -7.42
C ARG A 91 14.11 -3.76 -8.90
N LEU A 92 14.21 -2.74 -9.76
CA LEU A 92 14.51 -2.91 -11.17
C LEU A 92 15.99 -2.65 -11.47
N LYS A 93 16.55 -1.59 -10.88
CA LYS A 93 17.93 -1.17 -11.11
C LYS A 93 18.48 -0.41 -9.90
N GLY A 94 19.77 -0.59 -9.64
CA GLY A 94 20.51 0.13 -8.59
C GLY A 94 20.08 -0.26 -7.19
N ASP A 95 20.11 0.69 -6.26
CA ASP A 95 19.83 0.46 -4.84
C ASP A 95 18.76 1.45 -4.31
N PRO A 96 17.53 1.39 -4.86
CA PRO A 96 16.47 2.34 -4.55
C PRO A 96 16.04 2.22 -3.08
N ARG A 97 15.98 3.38 -2.41
CA ARG A 97 15.47 3.52 -1.05
C ARG A 97 14.05 4.04 -1.08
N VAL A 98 13.17 3.38 -0.34
CA VAL A 98 11.74 3.71 -0.31
C VAL A 98 11.23 3.91 1.11
N VAL A 99 10.18 4.72 1.23
CA VAL A 99 9.38 4.86 2.45
C VAL A 99 7.98 4.37 2.15
N ILE A 100 7.41 3.57 3.04
CA ILE A 100 6.02 3.11 2.98
C ILE A 100 5.23 3.85 4.05
N ARG A 101 4.12 4.49 3.66
CA ARG A 101 3.21 5.16 4.59
C ARG A 101 1.81 4.63 4.42
N ILE A 102 1.22 4.18 5.52
CA ILE A 102 -0.11 3.59 5.55
C ILE A 102 -0.89 4.31 6.65
N ARG A 103 -1.78 5.20 6.22
CA ARG A 103 -2.55 6.08 7.12
C ARG A 103 -4.04 5.91 6.84
N PRO A 104 -4.63 4.78 7.23
CA PRO A 104 -6.05 4.54 7.00
C PRO A 104 -6.88 5.44 7.92
N THR A 105 -8.13 5.66 7.53
CA THR A 105 -9.11 6.42 8.31
C THR A 105 -10.27 5.53 8.75
N PHE A 106 -10.99 5.97 9.77
CA PHE A 106 -12.18 5.30 10.28
C PHE A 106 -13.36 6.27 10.34
N GLN A 107 -14.55 5.78 10.05
CA GLN A 107 -15.82 6.53 10.07
C GLN A 107 -15.73 7.86 9.33
N TYR A 108 -15.33 7.82 8.05
CA TYR A 108 -15.15 9.02 7.22
C TYR A 108 -14.14 10.02 7.81
N ASN A 109 -13.06 9.52 8.42
CA ASN A 109 -12.05 10.35 9.08
C ASN A 109 -12.60 11.17 10.26
N SER A 110 -13.75 10.78 10.84
CA SER A 110 -14.32 11.44 12.03
C SER A 110 -13.77 10.90 13.36
N THR A 111 -13.09 9.74 13.32
CA THR A 111 -12.56 9.08 14.52
C THR A 111 -11.14 8.62 14.29
N ASP A 112 -10.29 8.86 15.28
CA ASP A 112 -8.93 8.34 15.32
C ASP A 112 -8.91 6.84 15.62
N GLY A 113 -7.99 6.14 14.96
CA GLY A 113 -7.65 4.77 15.33
C GLY A 113 -6.40 4.72 16.20
N TYR A 114 -6.02 3.51 16.60
CA TYR A 114 -4.72 3.26 17.19
C TYR A 114 -4.03 2.09 16.49
N GLN A 115 -2.73 1.96 16.70
CA GLN A 115 -1.94 0.90 16.07
C GLN A 115 -1.52 -0.16 17.10
N THR A 116 -1.57 -1.42 16.67
CA THR A 116 -0.88 -2.52 17.37
C THR A 116 0.01 -3.26 16.37
N ARG A 117 1.04 -3.95 16.85
CA ARG A 117 1.94 -4.71 15.97
C ARG A 117 2.23 -6.09 16.50
N GLY A 118 2.41 -7.03 15.58
CA GLY A 118 3.11 -8.29 15.83
C GLY A 118 4.45 -8.30 15.09
N SER A 119 5.09 -9.47 15.03
CA SER A 119 6.41 -9.60 14.38
C SER A 119 6.38 -9.41 12.86
N GLN A 120 5.24 -9.66 12.21
CA GLN A 120 5.10 -9.61 10.73
C GLN A 120 3.84 -8.86 10.28
N HIS A 121 3.18 -8.15 11.21
CA HIS A 121 1.95 -7.43 10.88
C HIS A 121 1.78 -6.17 11.71
N VAL A 122 1.10 -5.21 11.12
CA VAL A 122 0.56 -4.01 11.78
C VAL A 122 -0.96 -4.11 11.73
N ARG A 123 -1.64 -3.75 12.82
CA ARG A 123 -3.09 -3.57 12.84
C ARG A 123 -3.40 -2.10 13.08
N PHE A 124 -4.29 -1.57 12.26
CA PHE A 124 -4.94 -0.28 12.45
C PHE A 124 -6.33 -0.56 13.02
N CYS A 125 -6.52 -0.23 14.30
CA CYS A 125 -7.72 -0.54 15.06
C CYS A 125 -8.61 0.70 15.15
N GLY A 126 -9.82 0.61 14.59
CA GLY A 126 -10.89 1.59 14.77
C GLY A 126 -11.98 1.07 15.73
N PRO A 127 -13.09 1.81 15.90
CA PRO A 127 -14.18 1.45 16.81
C PRO A 127 -14.88 0.12 16.46
N SER A 128 -15.11 -0.14 15.17
CA SER A 128 -15.87 -1.28 14.67
C SER A 128 -15.10 -2.17 13.71
N THR A 129 -13.97 -1.69 13.17
CA THR A 129 -13.18 -2.37 12.16
C THR A 129 -11.70 -2.38 12.53
N THR A 130 -10.98 -3.39 12.06
CA THR A 130 -9.52 -3.49 12.21
C THR A 130 -8.92 -3.92 10.90
N TRP A 131 -8.04 -3.09 10.35
CA TRP A 131 -7.29 -3.40 9.12
C TRP A 131 -5.93 -3.96 9.48
N ARG A 132 -5.52 -5.05 8.82
CA ARG A 132 -4.25 -5.72 9.11
C ARG A 132 -3.35 -5.67 7.89
N VAL A 133 -2.22 -5.00 8.04
CA VAL A 133 -1.12 -5.09 7.09
C VAL A 133 -0.25 -6.29 7.44
N THR A 134 -0.03 -7.18 6.48
CA THR A 134 0.96 -8.26 6.56
C THR A 134 2.05 -8.02 5.52
N THR A 135 3.31 -8.12 5.92
CA THR A 135 4.44 -7.79 5.05
C THR A 135 5.69 -8.56 5.42
N ASN A 136 6.56 -8.81 4.43
CA ASN A 136 7.95 -9.24 4.65
C ASN A 136 8.93 -8.05 4.76
N ALA A 137 8.46 -6.82 4.59
CA ALA A 137 9.26 -5.64 4.91
C ALA A 137 9.38 -5.48 6.44
N SER A 138 10.37 -4.69 6.89
CA SER A 138 10.52 -4.35 8.30
C SER A 138 9.25 -3.67 8.82
N VAL A 139 8.54 -4.34 9.73
CA VAL A 139 7.36 -3.78 10.43
C VAL A 139 7.70 -2.45 11.09
N ARG A 140 8.92 -2.32 11.64
CA ARG A 140 9.40 -1.07 12.22
C ARG A 140 9.43 0.06 11.18
N ASN A 141 9.97 -0.19 9.99
CA ASN A 141 10.09 0.83 8.96
C ASN A 141 8.72 1.28 8.44
N VAL A 142 7.73 0.38 8.41
CA VAL A 142 6.35 0.71 8.03
C VAL A 142 5.67 1.58 9.10
N ILE A 143 5.85 1.26 10.39
CA ILE A 143 5.23 2.01 11.50
C ILE A 143 5.88 3.38 11.68
N GLU A 144 7.22 3.42 11.68
CA GLU A 144 7.98 4.65 11.91
C GLU A 144 8.21 5.45 10.61
N GLU A 145 7.64 4.99 9.49
CA GLU A 145 7.79 5.60 8.16
C GLU A 145 9.26 5.87 7.78
N LEU A 146 10.14 4.91 8.06
CA LEU A 146 11.58 5.04 7.83
C LEU A 146 11.99 4.55 6.44
N PRO A 147 12.98 5.20 5.80
CA PRO A 147 13.50 4.77 4.52
C PRO A 147 14.26 3.46 4.64
N PHE A 148 14.10 2.57 3.65
CA PHE A 148 14.83 1.32 3.56
C PHE A 148 15.13 0.92 2.12
N LEU A 149 16.20 0.15 1.95
CA LEU A 149 16.59 -0.40 0.66
C LEU A 149 15.57 -1.47 0.23
N VAL A 150 15.10 -1.40 -1.02
CA VAL A 150 14.24 -2.47 -1.57
C VAL A 150 15.08 -3.76 -1.67
N PRO A 151 14.65 -4.85 -1.00
CA PRO A 151 15.43 -6.09 -0.99
C PRO A 151 15.49 -6.76 -2.36
N VAL A 152 16.39 -7.76 -2.48
CA VAL A 152 16.52 -8.58 -3.69
C VAL A 152 15.22 -9.34 -3.98
N GLU A 153 14.65 -9.96 -2.94
CA GLU A 153 13.30 -10.51 -3.01
C GLU A 153 12.26 -9.38 -2.99
N PRO A 154 11.17 -9.47 -3.77
CA PRO A 154 10.12 -8.47 -3.73
C PRO A 154 9.53 -8.31 -2.33
N ALA A 155 9.42 -7.06 -1.87
CA ALA A 155 8.64 -6.77 -0.67
C ALA A 155 7.15 -6.82 -1.01
N PHE A 156 6.34 -7.52 -0.23
CA PHE A 156 4.89 -7.52 -0.35
C PHE A 156 4.25 -6.80 0.83
N ILE A 157 3.17 -6.09 0.56
CA ILE A 157 2.33 -5.45 1.55
C ILE A 157 0.91 -5.86 1.20
N VAL A 158 0.31 -6.65 2.08
CA VAL A 158 -1.08 -7.06 1.99
C VAL A 158 -1.83 -6.23 3.02
N PHE A 159 -2.57 -5.23 2.55
CA PHE A 159 -3.47 -4.42 3.37
C PHE A 159 -4.85 -5.06 3.43
#